data_AF-A0A661IZ96-F1
#
_entry.id   AF-A0A661IZ96-F1
#
_cell.length_a   1.000
_cell.length_b   1.000
_cell.length_c   1.000
_cell.angle_alpha   90.00
_cell.angle_beta   90.00
_cell.angle_gamma   90.00
#
_symmetry.space_group_name_H-M   'P 1'
#
loop_
_entity.id
_entity.type
_entity.pdbx_description
1 polymer ?
#
loop_
_entity_poly.entity_id
_entity_poly.type
_entity_poly.pdbx_seq_one_letter_code
_entity_poly.pdbx_strand_id
1 'polypeptide(L)'
;MAVIELFHCEKIKGKATGLLWISIIALAVVLLGGPSWGKESKMKMVILYDNYPHKKGLLTGWGFSCLIEAEGKRILFDTGGDGHILLHNMRSLAIDPKAID
;
A
#
# COMPACT_ATOMS: atom_id res chain seq x y z
N MET A 1 1.92 -6.79 -15.88
CA MET A 1 3.32 -7.24 -15.74
C MET A 1 3.84 -7.60 -17.12
N ALA A 2 4.57 -6.70 -17.79
CA ALA A 2 5.46 -6.98 -18.94
C ALA A 2 6.15 -5.68 -19.46
N VAL A 3 6.64 -4.79 -18.58
CA VAL A 3 7.39 -3.60 -19.03
C VAL A 3 8.61 -3.31 -18.14
N ILE A 4 9.10 -4.29 -17.39
CA ILE A 4 10.25 -4.08 -16.48
C ILE A 4 11.58 -4.55 -17.11
N GLU A 5 11.57 -5.32 -18.21
CA GLU A 5 12.81 -5.77 -18.86
C GLU A 5 13.20 -4.98 -20.12
N LEU A 6 13.31 -3.65 -20.05
CA LEU A 6 13.92 -2.89 -21.15
C LEU A 6 14.87 -1.76 -20.72
N PHE A 7 15.32 -1.77 -19.47
CA PHE A 7 16.39 -0.89 -19.02
C PHE A 7 17.61 -1.70 -18.54
N HIS A 8 18.13 -2.56 -19.42
CA HIS A 8 19.55 -2.93 -19.33
C HIS A 8 20.37 -1.74 -19.82
N CYS A 9 20.82 -0.95 -18.83
CA CYS A 9 21.63 0.24 -18.97
C CYS A 9 22.95 -0.05 -19.71
N GLU A 10 23.02 0.26 -21.01
CA GLU A 10 24.29 0.41 -21.71
C GLU A 10 24.72 1.89 -21.61
N LYS A 11 25.91 2.10 -21.03
CA LYS A 11 26.50 3.39 -20.68
C LYS A 11 26.50 4.39 -21.84
N ILE A 12 25.57 5.36 -21.85
CA ILE A 12 25.68 6.54 -22.72
C ILE A 12 26.70 7.51 -22.11
N LYS A 13 27.97 7.32 -22.46
CA LYS A 13 29.06 8.26 -22.13
C LYS A 13 28.98 9.51 -23.02
N GLY A 14 28.52 10.62 -22.44
CA GLY A 14 29.13 11.94 -22.64
C GLY A 14 29.05 12.65 -24.00
N LYS A 15 27.88 12.74 -24.66
CA LYS A 15 27.66 13.71 -25.75
C LYS A 15 26.25 14.33 -25.64
N ALA A 16 26.14 15.65 -25.87
CA ALA A 16 24.89 16.41 -25.82
C ALA A 16 23.75 15.85 -26.70
N THR A 17 24.11 14.97 -27.65
CA THR A 17 23.17 14.17 -28.45
C THR A 17 22.33 13.20 -27.60
N GLY A 18 22.87 12.63 -26.52
CA GLY A 18 22.15 11.72 -25.64
C GLY A 18 20.97 12.39 -24.91
N LEU A 19 21.10 13.68 -24.58
CA LEU A 19 20.03 14.45 -23.94
C LEU A 19 18.89 14.74 -24.93
N LEU A 20 19.22 14.98 -26.20
CA LEU A 20 18.24 15.16 -27.27
C LEU A 20 17.44 13.88 -27.52
N TRP A 21 18.11 12.72 -27.51
CA TRP A 21 17.47 11.41 -27.67
C TRP A 21 16.51 11.09 -26.52
N ILE A 22 16.87 11.39 -25.27
CA ILE A 22 15.97 11.23 -24.11
C ILE A 22 14.70 12.08 -24.27
N SER A 23 14.84 13.32 -24.72
CA SER A 23 13.70 14.22 -24.97
C SER A 23 12.80 13.74 -26.11
N ILE A 24 13.38 13.22 -27.20
CA ILE A 24 12.62 12.66 -28.33
C ILE A 24 11.85 11.41 -27.89
N ILE A 25 12.47 10.52 -27.10
CA ILE A 25 11.82 9.32 -26.57
C ILE A 25 10.70 9.70 -25.60
N ALA A 26 10.94 10.64 -24.69
CA ALA A 26 9.92 11.12 -23.76
C ALA A 26 8.72 11.73 -24.51
N LEU A 27 8.98 12.55 -25.54
CA LEU A 27 7.94 13.13 -26.38
C LEU A 27 7.17 12.07 -27.17
N ALA A 28 7.86 11.07 -27.73
CA ALA A 28 7.23 9.94 -28.43
C ALA A 28 6.35 9.11 -27.49
N VAL A 29 6.79 8.85 -26.26
CA VAL A 29 5.98 8.17 -25.23
C VAL A 29 4.71 8.96 -24.89
N VAL A 30 4.78 10.30 -24.82
CA VAL A 30 3.60 11.13 -24.58
C VAL A 30 2.65 11.13 -25.79
N LEU A 31 3.19 11.26 -27.01
CA LEU A 31 2.39 11.32 -28.25
C LEU A 31 1.75 9.97 -28.63
N LEU A 32 2.37 8.85 -28.28
CA LEU A 32 1.86 7.50 -28.55
C LEU A 32 0.93 6.97 -27.44
N GLY A 33 0.53 7.82 -26.48
CA GLY A 33 -0.32 7.41 -25.37
C GLY A 33 0.41 6.42 -24.47
N GLY A 34 1.48 6.90 -23.83
CA GLY A 34 2.40 6.13 -23.00
C GLY A 34 1.73 5.18 -22.00
N PRO A 35 2.49 4.23 -21.44
CA PRO A 35 1.93 3.18 -20.61
C PRO A 35 1.00 3.76 -19.54
N SER A 36 -0.23 3.25 -19.46
CA SER A 36 -1.10 3.57 -18.34
C SER A 36 -0.44 3.04 -17.08
N TRP A 37 0.16 3.93 -16.31
CA TRP A 37 0.55 3.61 -14.94
C TRP A 37 -0.72 3.20 -14.21
N GLY A 38 -0.75 1.95 -13.73
CA GLY A 38 -1.93 1.39 -13.07
C GLY A 38 -2.43 2.35 -11.99
N LYS A 39 -3.75 2.48 -11.87
CA LYS A 39 -4.36 3.35 -10.86
C LYS A 39 -3.85 2.91 -9.48
N GLU A 40 -3.17 3.81 -8.77
CA GLU A 40 -2.72 3.55 -7.41
C GLU A 40 -3.93 3.20 -6.54
N SER A 41 -3.99 1.97 -6.06
CA SER A 41 -5.05 1.54 -5.16
C SER A 41 -4.69 1.99 -3.75
N LYS A 42 -5.55 2.80 -3.15
CA LYS A 42 -5.37 3.28 -1.77
C LYS A 42 -5.60 2.11 -0.81
N MET A 43 -4.53 1.54 -0.28
CA MET A 43 -4.56 0.58 0.83
C MET A 43 -4.46 1.34 2.16
N LYS A 44 -5.24 0.92 3.16
CA LYS A 44 -5.12 1.41 4.54
C LYS A 44 -5.06 0.22 5.49
N MET A 45 -4.17 0.29 6.47
CA MET A 45 -4.05 -0.70 7.54
C MET A 45 -4.22 -0.01 8.90
N VAL A 46 -4.96 -0.65 9.79
CA VAL A 46 -5.18 -0.18 11.16
C VAL A 46 -4.86 -1.32 12.11
N ILE A 47 -3.87 -1.15 12.98
CA ILE A 47 -3.55 -2.12 14.03
C ILE A 47 -4.67 -2.07 15.08
N LEU A 48 -5.28 -3.22 15.34
CA LEU A 48 -6.38 -3.39 16.29
C LEU A 48 -5.95 -4.10 17.57
N TYR A 49 -4.87 -4.88 17.51
CA TYR A 49 -4.32 -5.61 18.65
C TYR A 49 -2.81 -5.74 18.46
N ASP A 50 -2.04 -5.43 19.51
CA ASP A 50 -0.58 -5.50 19.53
C ASP A 50 -0.11 -5.69 20.99
N ASN A 51 1.11 -6.18 21.17
CA ASN A 51 1.76 -6.26 22.47
C ASN A 51 2.36 -4.92 22.92
N TYR A 52 2.54 -3.96 22.01
CA TYR A 52 3.00 -2.61 22.31
C TYR A 52 1.87 -1.57 22.27
N PRO A 53 1.86 -0.60 23.20
CA PRO A 53 0.86 0.46 23.19
C PRO A 53 1.15 1.47 22.07
N HIS A 54 0.15 1.78 21.26
CA HIS A 54 0.26 2.74 20.14
C HIS A 54 -0.55 4.03 20.35
N LYS A 55 -1.83 3.90 20.72
CA LYS A 55 -2.75 5.04 20.92
C LYS A 55 -3.37 4.95 22.31
N LYS A 56 -3.44 6.09 23.01
CA LYS A 56 -4.07 6.18 24.33
C LYS A 56 -5.52 5.68 24.26
N GLY A 57 -5.89 4.79 25.19
CA GLY A 57 -7.22 4.18 25.24
C GLY A 57 -7.38 2.88 24.46
N LEU A 58 -6.32 2.39 23.81
CA LEU A 58 -6.28 1.01 23.31
C LEU A 58 -5.64 0.09 24.35
N LEU A 59 -6.18 -1.12 24.45
CA LEU A 59 -5.67 -2.19 25.29
C LEU A 59 -4.64 -3.01 24.50
N THR A 60 -3.63 -3.53 25.19
CA THR A 60 -2.58 -4.39 24.63
C THR A 60 -2.69 -5.81 25.18
N GLY A 61 -2.11 -6.77 24.45
CA GLY A 61 -1.97 -8.15 24.91
C GLY A 61 -1.00 -8.92 24.02
N TRP A 62 -0.68 -10.16 24.35
CA TRP A 62 0.15 -10.98 23.47
C TRP A 62 -0.63 -11.40 22.22
N GLY A 63 -0.08 -11.11 21.04
CA GLY A 63 -0.70 -11.39 19.75
C GLY A 63 -0.74 -10.18 18.83
N PHE A 64 -1.41 -10.34 17.69
CA PHE A 64 -1.57 -9.30 16.68
C PHE A 64 -2.94 -9.38 16.02
N SER A 65 -3.47 -8.24 15.60
CA SER A 65 -4.61 -8.16 14.69
C SER A 65 -4.60 -6.81 13.99
N CYS A 66 -4.98 -6.78 12.71
CA CYS A 66 -5.16 -5.53 11.98
C CYS A 66 -6.35 -5.59 11.01
N LEU A 67 -6.97 -4.42 10.80
CA LEU A 67 -7.94 -4.21 9.74
C LEU A 67 -7.23 -3.72 8.49
N ILE A 68 -7.48 -4.39 7.36
CA ILE A 68 -6.95 -4.04 6.05
C ILE A 68 -8.12 -3.56 5.17
N GLU A 69 -8.03 -2.32 4.68
CA GLU A 69 -8.98 -1.73 3.75
C GLU A 69 -8.29 -1.58 2.38
N ALA A 70 -8.67 -2.42 1.41
CA ALA A 70 -8.07 -2.44 0.08
C ALA A 70 -9.11 -2.89 -0.95
N GLU A 71 -9.11 -2.28 -2.14
CA GLU A 71 -9.99 -2.67 -3.27
C GLU A 71 -11.49 -2.74 -2.92
N GLY A 72 -11.94 -1.89 -1.98
CA GLY A 72 -13.33 -1.87 -1.52
C GLY A 72 -13.69 -3.00 -0.56
N LYS A 73 -12.70 -3.78 -0.09
CA LYS A 73 -12.83 -4.83 0.90
C LYS A 73 -12.25 -4.43 2.25
N ARG A 74 -12.84 -4.95 3.33
CA ARG A 74 -12.44 -4.75 4.72
C ARG A 74 -12.14 -6.10 5.33
N ILE A 75 -10.87 -6.45 5.38
CA ILE A 75 -10.38 -7.76 5.80
C ILE A 75 -9.81 -7.66 7.21
N LEU A 76 -10.25 -8.54 8.11
CA LEU A 76 -9.62 -8.71 9.41
C LEU A 76 -8.51 -9.75 9.29
N PHE A 77 -7.28 -9.31 9.52
CA PHE A 77 -6.14 -10.21 9.61
C PHE A 77 -5.82 -10.50 11.07
N ASP A 78 -5.89 -11.80 11.43
CA ASP A 78 -5.72 -12.33 12.79
C ASP A 78 -6.69 -11.70 13.83
N THR A 79 -6.75 -12.26 15.03
CA THR A 79 -7.67 -11.84 16.11
C THR A 79 -6.97 -11.59 17.44
N GLY A 80 -5.65 -11.72 17.49
CA GLY A 80 -4.88 -11.65 18.72
C GLY A 80 -5.15 -12.81 19.67
N GLY A 81 -4.75 -12.64 20.93
CA GLY A 81 -4.94 -13.67 21.97
C GLY A 81 -6.24 -13.54 22.77
N ASP A 82 -6.92 -12.40 22.70
CA ASP A 82 -8.14 -12.11 23.47
C ASP A 82 -9.15 -11.28 22.66
N GLY A 83 -10.30 -11.89 22.35
CA GLY A 83 -11.39 -11.25 21.61
C GLY A 83 -12.04 -10.06 22.32
N HIS A 84 -11.98 -9.98 23.66
CA HIS A 84 -12.51 -8.82 24.40
C HIS A 84 -11.64 -7.58 24.19
N ILE A 85 -10.31 -7.73 24.18
CA ILE A 85 -9.37 -6.65 23.87
C ILE A 85 -9.58 -6.20 22.42
N LEU A 86 -9.70 -7.15 21.48
CA LEU A 86 -9.95 -6.83 20.07
C LEU A 86 -11.24 -6.02 19.89
N LEU A 87 -12.37 -6.51 20.44
CA LEU A 87 -13.66 -5.84 20.34
C LEU A 87 -13.70 -4.51 21.09
N HIS A 88 -12.97 -4.38 22.20
CA HIS A 88 -12.77 -3.10 22.89
C HIS A 88 -12.06 -2.11 21.98
N ASN A 89 -10.93 -2.49 21.39
CA ASN A 89 -10.13 -1.63 20.52
C ASN A 89 -10.90 -1.22 19.26
N MET A 90 -11.64 -2.15 18.64
CA MET A 90 -12.54 -1.83 17.52
C MET A 90 -13.57 -0.77 17.92
N ARG A 91 -14.24 -0.90 19.08
CA ARG A 91 -15.17 0.12 19.58
C ARG A 91 -14.49 1.46 19.84
N SER A 92 -13.31 1.46 20.47
CA SER A 92 -12.52 2.67 20.75
C SER A 92 -12.06 3.39 19.49
N LEU A 93 -11.96 2.67 18.36
CA LEU A 93 -11.64 3.21 17.04
C LEU A 93 -12.86 3.44 16.14
N ALA A 94 -14.09 3.25 16.66
CA ALA A 94 -15.34 3.35 15.92
C ALA A 94 -15.41 2.42 14.68
N ILE A 95 -14.86 1.22 14.80
CA ILE A 95 -14.91 0.16 13.79
C ILE A 95 -16.02 -0.82 14.18
N ASP A 96 -17.02 -0.97 13.31
CA ASP A 96 -18.05 -2.00 13.46
C ASP A 96 -17.53 -3.35 12.92
N PRO A 97 -17.41 -4.39 13.77
CA PRO A 97 -16.99 -5.71 13.32
C PRO A 97 -17.94 -6.35 12.30
N LYS A 98 -19.22 -5.92 12.24
CA LYS A 98 -20.18 -6.44 11.24
C LYS A 98 -19.94 -5.90 9.83
N ALA A 99 -19.11 -4.87 9.70
CA ALA A 99 -18.74 -4.27 8.43
C ALA A 99 -17.41 -4.81 7.88
N ILE A 100 -16.94 -5.93 8.41
CA ILE A 100 -15.80 -6.72 7.91
C ILE A 100 -16.36 -7.78 6.96
N ASP A 101 -15.72 -7.97 5.81
CA ASP A 101 -16.12 -8.94 4.76
C ASP A 101 -15.81 -10.40 5.11
#